data_AF-A0A0V0PZC2-F1
#
_entry.id   AF-A0A0V0PZC2-F1
#
_cell.length_a   1.000
_cell.length_b   1.000
_cell.length_c   1.000
_cell.angle_alpha   90.00
_cell.angle_beta   90.00
_cell.angle_gamma   90.00
#
_symmetry.space_group_name_H-M   'P 1'
#
loop_
_entity.id
_entity.type
_entity.pdbx_description
1 polymer ?
#
loop_
_entity_poly.entity_id
_entity_poly.type
_entity_poly.pdbx_seq_one_letter_code
_entity_poly.pdbx_strand_id
1 'polypeptide(L)' 'MKVTHDESTFTLTGTIWSATYPLEELPKWLAFYRSRKARFPKAGSSYDATIAALEQLERHRAGSAWTAS' A
#
# COMPACT_ATOMS: atom_id res chain seq x y z
N MET A 1 1.06 -8.56 -6.34
CA MET A 1 0.47 -8.02 -5.10
C MET A 1 -0.94 -7.60 -5.41
N LYS A 2 -1.93 -7.99 -4.60
CA LYS A 2 -3.31 -7.50 -4.71
C LYS A 2 -3.62 -6.64 -3.47
N VAL A 3 -4.31 -5.52 -3.68
CA VAL A 3 -4.87 -4.71 -2.60
C VAL A 3 -6.40 -4.69 -2.75
N THR A 4 -7.09 -4.98 -1.66
CA THR A 4 -8.53 -4.73 -1.51
C THR A 4 -8.74 -3.80 -0.32
N HIS A 5 -9.82 -3.02 -0.31
CA HIS A 5 -10.13 -2.13 0.80
C HIS A 5 -11.64 -1.97 0.95
N ASP A 6 -12.04 -1.59 2.16
CA ASP A 6 -13.35 -1.03 2.48
C ASP A 6 -13.16 0.39 3.04
N GLU A 7 -14.19 0.94 3.68
CA GLU A 7 -14.16 2.30 4.23
C GLU A 7 -13.14 2.47 5.38
N SER A 8 -12.75 1.37 6.03
CA SER A 8 -12.01 1.36 7.30
C SER A 8 -10.65 0.67 7.23
N THR A 9 -10.49 -0.32 6.34
CA THR A 9 -9.28 -1.15 6.25
C THR A 9 -8.81 -1.39 4.82
N PHE A 10 -7.56 -1.81 4.68
CA PHE A 10 -7.04 -2.41 3.45
C PHE A 10 -6.33 -3.73 3.73
N THR A 11 -6.39 -4.64 2.77
CA THR A 11 -5.75 -5.96 2.84
C THR A 11 -4.73 -6.08 1.71
N LEU A 12 -3.48 -6.38 2.07
CA LEU A 12 -2.43 -6.80 1.14
C LEU A 12 -2.45 -8.32 1.02
N THR A 13 -2.57 -8.84 -0.20
CA THR A 13 -2.49 -10.27 -0.48
C THR A 13 -1.32 -10.54 -1.43
N GLY A 14 -0.29 -11.20 -0.89
CA GLY A 14 0.81 -11.80 -1.63
C GLY A 14 0.50 -13.24 -2.03
N THR A 15 1.47 -13.95 -2.61
CA THR A 15 1.28 -15.34 -3.07
C THR A 15 1.06 -16.33 -1.90
N ILE A 16 1.74 -16.11 -0.78
CA ILE A 16 1.74 -17.03 0.38
C ILE A 16 1.30 -16.35 1.69
N TRP A 17 0.95 -15.07 1.64
CA TRP A 17 0.63 -14.29 2.83
C TRP A 17 -0.47 -13.28 2.54
N SER A 18 -1.23 -12.94 3.58
CA SER A 18 -2.23 -11.87 3.56
C SER A 18 -2.19 -11.13 4.90
N ALA A 19 -2.35 -9.81 4.87
CA ALA A 19 -2.45 -9.01 6.08
C ALA A 19 -3.38 -7.81 5.87
N THR A 20 -4.15 -7.48 6.90
CA THR A 20 -5.14 -6.40 6.92
C THR A 20 -4.72 -5.32 7.91
N TYR A 21 -4.85 -4.06 7.51
CA TYR A 21 -4.44 -2.89 8.29
C TYR A 21 -5.51 -1.80 8.26
N PRO A 22 -5.57 -0.92 9.27
CA PRO A 22 -6.42 0.26 9.22
C PRO A 22 -6.05 1.16 8.04
N LEU A 23 -7.06 1.74 7.39
CA LEU A 23 -6.87 2.57 6.19
C LEU A 23 -6.14 3.89 6.50
N GLU A 24 -6.24 4.38 7.73
CA GLU A 24 -5.47 5.51 8.24
C GLU A 24 -3.96 5.23 8.33
N GLU A 25 -3.55 3.96 8.43
CA GLU A 25 -2.14 3.58 8.46
C GLU A 25 -1.50 3.49 7.06
N LEU A 26 -2.28 3.69 5.99
CA LEU A 26 -1.77 3.61 4.61
C LEU A 26 -0.48 4.45 4.39
N PRO A 27 -0.38 5.71 4.84
CA PRO A 27 0.85 6.50 4.68
C PRO A 27 2.04 5.91 5.45
N LYS A 28 1.81 5.35 6.64
CA LYS A 28 2.82 4.68 7.47
C LYS A 28 3.41 3.46 6.74
N TRP A 29 2.54 2.61 6.17
CA TRP A 29 2.98 1.42 5.44
C TRP A 29 3.71 1.76 4.14
N LEU A 30 3.26 2.79 3.42
CA LEU A 30 3.95 3.27 2.22
C LEU A 30 5.36 3.78 2.55
N ALA A 31 5.51 4.59 3.61
CA ALA A 31 6.81 5.05 4.10
C ALA A 31 7.72 3.89 4.52
N PHE A 32 7.16 2.89 5.21
CA PHE A 32 7.89 1.69 5.62
C PHE A 32 8.49 0.94 4.42
N TYR A 33 7.70 0.61 3.40
CA TYR A 33 8.19 -0.14 2.24
C TYR A 33 9.19 0.64 1.39
N ARG A 34 9.01 1.96 1.23
CA ARG A 34 10.01 2.83 0.59
C ARG A 34 11.34 2.84 1.35
N SER A 35 11.29 2.93 2.68
CA SER A 35 12.48 2.85 3.53
C SER A 35 13.18 1.49 3.42
N ARG A 36 12.42 0.39 3.39
CA ARG A 36 12.97 -0.96 3.16
C ARG A 36 13.69 -1.05 1.82
N LYS A 37 13.11 -0.53 0.73
CA LYS A 37 13.76 -0.50 -0.59
C LYS A 37 15.06 0.30 -0.57
N ALA A 38 15.06 1.48 0.04
CA ALA A 38 16.25 2.33 0.13
C ALA A 38 17.37 1.69 0.98
N ARG A 39 17.03 1.06 2.10
CA ARG A 39 18.00 0.49 3.05
C ARG A 39 18.54 -0.88 2.62
N PHE A 40 17.79 -1.63 1.81
CA PHE A 40 18.16 -2.98 1.39
C PHE A 40 18.18 -3.08 -0.15
N PRO A 41 19.13 -2.43 -0.84
CA PRO A 41 19.20 -2.43 -2.31
C PRO A 41 19.38 -3.84 -2.91
N LYS A 42 19.97 -4.77 -2.15
CA LYS A 42 20.09 -6.19 -2.53
C LYS A 42 18.74 -6.91 -2.66
N ALA A 43 17.67 -6.38 -2.07
CA ALA A 43 16.32 -6.91 -2.25
C ALA A 43 15.74 -6.61 -3.64
N GLY A 44 16.44 -5.86 -4.49
CA GLY A 44 16.03 -5.58 -5.86
C GLY A 44 14.61 -5.03 -5.93
N SER A 45 13.77 -5.67 -6.74
CA SER A 45 12.38 -5.29 -6.97
C SER A 45 11.38 -5.92 -5.98
N SER A 46 11.84 -6.62 -4.93
CA SER A 46 10.96 -7.33 -3.99
C SER A 46 9.88 -6.46 -3.32
N TYR A 47 10.11 -5.14 -3.23
CA TYR A 47 9.16 -4.20 -2.64
C TYR A 47 8.30 -3.44 -3.66
N ASP A 48 8.63 -3.50 -4.95
CA ASP A 48 8.06 -2.62 -5.98
C ASP A 48 6.56 -2.87 -6.18
N ALA A 49 6.16 -4.14 -6.24
CA ALA A 49 4.76 -4.51 -6.40
C ALA A 49 3.91 -4.07 -5.19
N THR A 50 4.46 -4.07 -3.98
CA THR A 50 3.76 -3.61 -2.78
C THR A 50 3.65 -2.10 -2.76
N ILE A 51 4.74 -1.38 -3.05
CA ILE A 51 4.75 0.09 -3.12
C ILE A 51 3.75 0.57 -4.18
N ALA A 52 3.79 0.02 -5.39
CA ALA A 52 2.90 0.41 -6.48
C ALA A 52 1.41 0.21 -6.13
N ALA A 53 1.09 -0.89 -5.44
CA ALA A 53 -0.29 -1.17 -5.04
C ALA A 53 -0.79 -0.21 -3.94
N LEU A 54 0.07 0.14 -2.96
CA LEU A 54 -0.27 1.11 -1.92
C LEU A 54 -0.41 2.54 -2.49
N GLU A 55 0.44 2.94 -3.44
CA GLU A 55 0.32 4.23 -4.14
C GLU A 55 -0.96 4.31 -4.99
N GLN A 56 -1.37 3.20 -5.61
CA GLN A 56 -2.64 3.15 -6.33
C GLN A 56 -3.83 3.34 -5.38
N LEU A 57 -3.80 2.70 -4.20
CA LEU A 57 -4.83 2.88 -3.18
C LEU A 57 -4.87 4.34 -2.69
N GLU A 58 -3.71 4.96 -2.42
CA GLU A 58 -3.61 6.37 -2.00
C GLU A 58 -4.25 7.31 -3.04
N ARG A 59 -3.92 7.12 -4.34
CA ARG A 59 -4.53 7.89 -5.43
C ARG A 59 -6.03 7.70 -5.54
N HIS A 60 -6.51 6.46 -5.40
CA HIS A 60 -7.95 6.17 -5.44
C HIS A 60 -8.69 6.93 -4.34
N ARG A 61 -8.15 6.94 -3.11
CA ARG A 61 -8.74 7.67 -1.98
C ARG A 61 -8.71 9.19 -2.16
N ALA A 62 -7.61 9.73 -2.68
CA ALA A 62 -7.52 11.16 -2.97
C ALA A 62 -8.51 11.59 -4.06
N GLY A 63 -8.74 10.74 -5.07
CA GLY A 63 -9.74 10.97 -6.10
C GLY A 63 -11.18 10.93 -5.56
N SER A 64 -11.50 9.97 -4.70
CA SER A 64 -12.82 9.86 -4.07
C SER A 64 -13.12 11.01 -3.09
N ALA A 65 -12.10 11.57 -2.43
CA ALA A 65 -12.25 12.73 -1.56
C ALA A 65 -12.56 14.03 -2.33
N TRP A 66 -12.13 14.12 -3.60
CA TRP A 66 -12.34 15.30 -4.44
C TRP A 66 -13.73 15.35 -5.10
N THR A 67 -14.37 14.19 -5.33
CA THR A 67 -15.73 14.11 -5.90
C THR A 67 -16.86 14.36 -4.90
N ALA A 68 -16.55 14.55 -3.62
CA ALA A 68 -17.52 14.71 -2.54
C ALA A 68 -17.76 16.20 -2.14
N SER A 69 -17.50 17.16 -3.03
CA SER A 69 -17.69 18.61 -2.80
C SER A 69 -18.88 19.19 -3.57
#